data_AF-A0A5J4RT29-F1
#
_entry.id   AF-A0A5J4RT29-F1
#
_cell.length_a   1.000
_cell.length_b   1.000
_cell.length_c   1.000
_cell.angle_alpha   90.00
_cell.angle_beta   90.00
_cell.angle_gamma   90.00
#
_symmetry.space_group_name_H-M   'P 1'
#
loop_
_entity.id
_entity.type
_entity.pdbx_description
1 polymer ?
#
loop_
_entity_poly.entity_id
_entity_poly.type
_entity_poly.pdbx_seq_one_letter_code
_entity_poly.pdbx_strand_id
1 'polypeptide(L)'
;MGIIALGEIVIALFLTKKVFQRNGKPANMNQIAYAFEKIFNCSFGSIYDQQEKVFDRKPFNRTKALDFLRNLIIRKDKESKNKQNEK
;
A
#
# COMPACT_ATOMS: atom_id res chain seq x y z
N MET A 1 3.21 9.54 -4.37
CA MET A 1 3.71 8.29 -3.77
C MET A 1 4.72 7.68 -4.72
N GLY A 2 5.95 7.43 -4.28
CA GLY A 2 6.91 6.69 -5.10
C GLY A 2 6.54 5.22 -5.19
N ILE A 3 6.90 4.55 -6.29
CA ILE A 3 6.49 3.16 -6.56
C ILE A 3 6.90 2.19 -5.46
N ILE A 4 8.07 2.41 -4.86
CA ILE A 4 8.58 1.57 -3.78
C ILE A 4 7.74 1.75 -2.49
N ALA A 5 7.12 2.92 -2.25
CA ALA A 5 6.21 3.10 -1.10
C ALA A 5 4.89 2.34 -1.30
N LEU A 6 4.40 2.21 -2.54
CA LEU A 6 3.28 1.33 -2.85
C LEU A 6 3.68 -0.16 -2.71
N GLY A 7 4.89 -0.51 -3.14
CA GLY A 7 5.47 -1.85 -2.93
C GLY A 7 5.54 -2.22 -1.45
N GLU A 8 5.94 -1.29 -0.59
CA GLU A 8 5.97 -1.46 0.87
C GLU A 8 4.60 -1.82 1.45
N ILE A 9 3.52 -1.19 0.98
CA ILE A 9 2.14 -1.52 1.38
C ILE A 9 1.76 -2.93 0.90
N VAL A 10 2.08 -3.27 -0.34
CA VAL A 10 1.81 -4.61 -0.91
C VAL A 10 2.51 -5.71 -0.10
N ILE A 11 3.79 -5.51 0.23
CA ILE A 11 4.59 -6.45 1.03
C ILE A 11 4.04 -6.55 2.45
N ALA A 12 3.71 -5.42 3.08
CA ALA A 12 3.10 -5.42 4.40
C ALA A 12 1.80 -6.24 4.43
N LEU A 13 0.90 -6.01 3.46
CA LEU A 13 -0.35 -6.76 3.31
C LEU A 13 -0.09 -8.27 3.11
N PHE A 14 0.88 -8.62 2.25
CA PHE A 14 1.27 -10.01 2.03
C PHE A 14 1.81 -10.69 3.31
N LEU A 15 2.61 -9.97 4.11
CA LEU A 15 3.19 -10.47 5.35
C LEU A 15 2.14 -10.64 6.46
N THR A 16 1.08 -9.83 6.48
CA THR A 16 -0.01 -9.99 7.47
C THR A 16 -0.73 -11.33 7.35
N LYS A 17 -0.71 -11.96 6.17
CA LYS A 17 -1.50 -13.17 5.84
C LYS A 17 -3.01 -12.99 6.10
N LYS A 18 -3.51 -11.75 6.11
CA LYS A 18 -4.93 -11.42 6.31
C LYS A 18 -5.68 -11.11 5.02
N VAL A 19 -4.98 -11.07 3.88
CA VAL A 19 -5.61 -10.93 2.56
C VAL A 19 -5.82 -12.32 1.99
N PHE A 20 -7.06 -12.63 1.63
CA PHE A 20 -7.46 -13.95 1.15
C PHE A 20 -7.99 -13.89 -0.27
N GLN A 21 -7.76 -14.96 -1.01
CA GLN A 21 -8.44 -15.25 -2.26
C GLN A 21 -9.89 -15.66 -1.99
N ARG A 22 -10.73 -15.65 -3.04
CA ARG A 22 -12.13 -16.10 -2.95
C ARG A 22 -12.30 -17.55 -2.47
N ASN A 23 -11.28 -18.39 -2.66
CA ASN A 23 -11.27 -19.78 -2.19
C ASN A 23 -10.85 -19.94 -0.71
N GLY A 24 -10.67 -18.84 0.03
CA GLY A 24 -10.26 -18.84 1.43
C GLY A 24 -8.76 -19.05 1.69
N LYS A 25 -7.94 -19.26 0.65
CA LYS A 25 -6.48 -19.35 0.80
C LYS A 25 -5.85 -17.96 0.89
N PRO A 26 -4.74 -17.78 1.64
CA PRO A 26 -4.01 -16.52 1.65
C PRO A 26 -3.60 -16.09 0.24
N ALA A 27 -3.68 -14.80 -0.05
CA ALA A 27 -3.30 -14.24 -1.34
C ALA A 27 -1.78 -14.26 -1.53
N ASN A 28 -1.34 -14.54 -2.75
CA ASN A 28 0.06 -14.49 -3.13
C ASN A 28 0.48 -13.03 -3.36
N MET A 29 1.76 -12.72 -3.15
CA MET A 29 2.28 -11.35 -3.30
C MET A 29 1.99 -10.77 -4.69
N ASN A 30 2.16 -11.56 -5.75
CA ASN A 30 1.86 -11.14 -7.13
C ASN A 30 0.38 -10.77 -7.34
N GLN A 31 -0.55 -11.43 -6.66
CA GLN A 31 -1.98 -11.13 -6.79
C GLN A 31 -2.32 -9.79 -6.13
N ILE A 32 -1.75 -9.53 -4.96
CA ILE A 32 -1.91 -8.26 -4.25
C ILE A 32 -1.26 -7.14 -5.07
N ALA A 33 -0.04 -7.36 -5.58
CA ALA A 33 0.66 -6.41 -6.44
C ALA A 33 -0.16 -6.06 -7.69
N TYR A 34 -0.66 -7.07 -8.42
CA TYR A 34 -1.46 -6.86 -9.61
C TYR A 34 -2.75 -6.06 -9.34
N ALA A 35 -3.42 -6.31 -8.21
CA ALA A 35 -4.58 -5.51 -7.82
C ALA A 35 -4.20 -4.03 -7.60
N PHE A 36 -3.07 -3.77 -6.95
CA PHE A 36 -2.57 -2.41 -6.74
C PHE A 36 -2.14 -1.73 -8.05
N GLU A 37 -1.48 -2.44 -8.97
CA GLU A 37 -1.14 -1.92 -10.30
C GLU A 37 -2.38 -1.43 -11.05
N LYS A 38 -3.48 -2.19 -10.99
CA LYS A 38 -4.76 -1.81 -11.60
C LYS A 38 -5.43 -0.63 -10.91
N ILE A 39 -5.48 -0.63 -9.58
CA ILE A 39 -6.14 0.45 -8.80
C ILE A 39 -5.39 1.78 -8.97
N PHE A 40 -4.06 1.75 -8.98
CA PHE A 40 -3.22 2.95 -9.02
C PHE A 40 -2.68 3.27 -10.42
N ASN A 41 -3.07 2.51 -11.45
CA ASN A 41 -2.59 2.64 -12.83
C ASN A 41 -1.05 2.77 -12.92
N CYS A 42 -0.34 1.85 -12.28
CA CYS A 42 1.12 1.82 -12.23
C CYS A 42 1.66 0.42 -12.52
N SER A 43 2.98 0.27 -12.72
CA SER A 43 3.61 -1.04 -12.88
C SER A 43 4.84 -1.16 -11.99
N PHE A 44 4.84 -2.16 -11.10
CA PHE A 44 5.95 -2.51 -10.23
C PHE A 44 7.11 -3.18 -10.96
N GLY A 45 6.86 -3.72 -12.17
CA GLY A 45 7.74 -4.66 -12.84
C GLY A 45 7.80 -5.97 -12.06
N SER A 46 8.97 -6.30 -11.51
CA SER A 46 9.13 -7.40 -10.55
C SER A 46 8.83 -6.89 -9.14
N ILE A 47 7.77 -7.44 -8.51
CA ILE A 47 7.44 -7.11 -7.11
C ILE A 47 8.53 -7.61 -6.14
N TYR A 48 9.30 -8.62 -6.51
CA TYR A 48 10.41 -9.12 -5.70
C TYR A 48 11.59 -8.12 -5.69
N ASP A 49 11.84 -7.42 -6.80
CA ASP A 49 12.84 -6.34 -6.84
C ASP A 49 12.40 -5.16 -5.97
N GLN A 50 11.09 -4.87 -5.94
CA GLN A 50 10.54 -3.87 -5.03
C GLN A 50 10.68 -4.31 -3.57
N GLN A 51 10.55 -5.60 -3.30
CA GLN A 51 10.75 -6.15 -1.97
C GLN A 51 12.18 -5.99 -1.49
N GLU A 52 13.17 -6.33 -2.31
CA GLU A 52 14.59 -6.08 -2.03
C GLU A 52 14.85 -4.58 -1.77
N LYS A 53 14.38 -3.71 -2.67
CA LYS A 53 14.49 -2.26 -2.51
C LYS A 53 13.81 -1.72 -1.25
N VAL A 54 12.75 -2.37 -0.76
CA VAL A 54 12.09 -1.99 0.50
C VAL A 54 12.96 -2.37 1.70
N PHE A 55 13.58 -3.55 1.67
CA PHE A 55 14.45 -4.02 2.75
C PHE A 55 15.80 -3.28 2.80
N ASP A 56 16.35 -2.90 1.64
CA ASP A 56 17.63 -2.17 1.53
C ASP A 56 17.51 -0.68 1.87
N ARG A 57 16.31 -0.17 2.14
CA ARG A 57 16.13 1.22 2.53
C ARG A 57 16.78 1.52 3.86
N LYS A 58 17.42 2.69 3.92
CA LYS A 58 17.89 3.28 5.17
C LYS A 58 16.77 3.27 6.23
N PRO A 59 17.06 2.88 7.50
CA PRO A 59 16.04 2.66 8.53
C PRO A 59 15.04 3.81 8.72
N PHE A 60 15.50 5.05 8.57
CA PHE A 60 14.66 6.25 8.69
C PHE A 60 13.61 6.41 7.57
N ASN A 61 13.70 5.65 6.48
CA ASN A 61 12.73 5.66 5.39
C ASN A 61 11.70 4.52 5.49
N ARG A 62 11.82 3.61 6.47
CA ARG A 62 10.96 2.42 6.60
C ARG A 62 9.53 2.70 7.05
N THR A 63 9.24 3.92 7.51
CA THR A 63 7.87 4.31 7.92
C THR A 63 7.19 5.20 6.90
N LYS A 64 7.86 5.55 5.78
CA LYS A 64 7.31 6.54 4.84
C LYS A 64 5.97 6.13 4.26
N ALA A 65 5.73 4.84 4.02
CA ALA A 65 4.43 4.37 3.58
C ALA A 65 3.36 4.50 4.68
N LEU A 66 3.73 4.18 5.93
CA LEU A 66 2.84 4.31 7.09
C LEU A 66 2.49 5.77 7.38
N ASP A 67 3.47 6.67 7.35
CA ASP A 67 3.28 8.12 7.54
C ASP A 67 2.37 8.70 6.45
N PHE A 68 2.55 8.26 5.20
CA PHE A 68 1.67 8.65 4.11
C PHE A 68 0.24 8.16 4.32
N LEU A 69 0.05 6.89 4.71
CA LEU A 69 -1.28 6.33 5.00
C LEU A 69 -1.98 7.09 6.13
N ARG A 70 -1.26 7.41 7.20
CA ARG A 70 -1.77 8.22 8.31
C ARG A 70 -2.24 9.59 7.82
N ASN A 71 -1.43 10.26 7.02
CA ASN A 71 -1.77 11.57 6.47
C ASN A 71 -2.97 11.52 5.52
N LEU A 72 -3.09 10.45 4.71
CA LEU A 72 -4.27 10.24 3.86
C LEU A 72 -5.55 10.08 4.67
N ILE A 73 -5.54 9.28 5.73
CA ILE A 73 -6.70 9.06 6.60
C ILE A 73 -7.13 10.39 7.23
N ILE A 74 -6.18 11.14 7.79
CA ILE A 74 -6.44 12.46 8.40
C ILE A 74 -7.04 13.44 7.38
N ARG A 75 -6.50 13.48 6.16
CA ARG A 75 -7.02 14.34 5.09
C ARG A 75 -8.45 13.95 4.72
N LYS A 76 -8.72 12.67 4.54
CA LYS A 76 -10.04 12.16 4.17
C LYS A 76 -11.10 12.45 5.24
N ASP A 77 -10.72 12.36 6.52
CA ASP A 77 -11.58 12.73 7.66
C ASP A 77 -11.94 14.21 7.64
N LYS A 78 -10.94 15.10 7.45
CA LYS A 78 -11.16 16.55 7.31
C LYS A 78 -12.08 16.90 6.14
N GLU A 79 -11.85 16.31 4.96
CA GLU A 79 -12.71 16.51 3.79
C GLU A 79 -14.15 16.06 4.04
N SER A 80 -14.37 15.00 4.82
CA SER A 80 -15.71 14.53 5.18
C SER A 80 -16.43 15.50 6.12
N LYS A 81 -15.72 16.09 7.09
CA LYS A 81 -16.28 17.05 8.04
C LYS A 81 -16.63 18.38 7.37
N ASN A 82 -15.79 18.87 6.46
CA ASN A 82 -16.09 20.09 5.71
C ASN A 82 -17.36 19.94 4.85
N LYS A 83 -17.56 18.79 4.20
CA LYS A 83 -18.77 18.50 3.42
C LYS A 83 -20.05 18.37 4.26
N GLN A 84 -19.93 18.08 5.55
CA GLN A 84 -21.06 18.05 6.49
C GLN A 84 -21.43 19.44 7.01
N ASN A 85 -20.47 20.37 7.05
CA ASN A 85 -20.70 21.75 7.49
C ASN A 85 -21.19 22.68 6.36
N GLU A 86 -21.13 22.24 5.10
CA GLU A 86 -21.66 22.95 3.93
C GLU A 86 -23.10 22.51 3.53
N LYS A 87 -23.73 21.63 4.32
CA LYS A 87 -25.13 21.21 4.17
C LYS A 87 -25.96 21.69 5.36
#